data_AF-A0A3C0N7Y7-F1
#
_entry.id   AF-A0A3C0N7Y7-F1
#
_cell.length_a   1.000
_cell.length_b   1.000
_cell.length_c   1.000
_cell.angle_alpha   90.00
_cell.angle_beta   90.00
_cell.angle_gamma   90.00
#
_symmetry.space_group_name_H-M   'P 1'
#
loop_
_entity.id
_entity.type
_entity.pdbx_description
1 polymer ?
#
loop_
_entity_poly.entity_id
_entity_poly.type
_entity_poly.pdbx_seq_one_letter_code
_entity_poly.pdbx_strand_id
1 'polypeptide(L)'
;MPSFSKIVRTNQNGNYQSHVLQNLPSLLSISANHSQQNSVQLCQRVIKVLAPVEPTSPTAPLSQGTLVTNSNHFGFVSKTKPDSPTPIQISWWSSESEKIFSTFWYSIEDLRVLKIHPLPLFIPQKTFLTIPAGTLVITENGELLQWAETVFWLKEINADAYHLLNQSQEWLFPLENFPGIPVA
;
A
#
# COMPACT_ATOMS: atom_id res chain seq x y z
N MET A 1 -61.74 10.60 -15.75
CA MET A 1 -62.12 10.92 -14.35
C MET A 1 -60.85 11.02 -13.50
N PRO A 2 -60.84 11.84 -12.43
CA PRO A 2 -59.73 12.73 -12.07
C PRO A 2 -58.69 12.18 -11.09
N SER A 3 -57.56 12.89 -11.05
CA SER A 3 -56.53 12.97 -10.00
C SER A 3 -57.11 13.35 -8.63
N PHE A 4 -56.57 12.82 -7.52
CA PHE A 4 -56.47 13.56 -6.25
C PHE A 4 -55.33 13.09 -5.35
N SER A 5 -54.73 14.09 -4.71
CA SER A 5 -53.55 14.10 -3.87
C SER A 5 -53.84 13.78 -2.39
N LYS A 6 -52.81 13.32 -1.68
CA LYS A 6 -52.32 13.74 -0.34
C LYS A 6 -53.35 14.29 0.68
N ILE A 7 -53.37 13.73 1.90
CA ILE A 7 -53.52 14.45 3.20
C ILE A 7 -52.95 13.60 4.35
N VAL A 8 -52.43 14.29 5.35
CA VAL A 8 -51.72 13.86 6.57
C VAL A 8 -52.48 14.42 7.80
N ARG A 9 -52.34 13.78 8.99
CA ARG A 9 -52.70 14.20 10.39
C ARG A 9 -54.16 13.93 10.84
N THR A 10 -54.54 13.63 12.10
CA THR A 10 -53.94 13.71 13.47
C THR A 10 -54.86 13.12 14.58
N ASN A 11 -54.31 12.98 15.81
CA ASN A 11 -54.93 13.00 17.19
C ASN A 11 -55.55 11.69 17.72
N GLN A 12 -55.45 11.28 19.00
CA GLN A 12 -55.69 11.96 20.29
C GLN A 12 -54.90 11.25 21.45
N ASN A 13 -54.17 11.95 22.34
CA ASN A 13 -54.52 12.46 23.70
C ASN A 13 -54.99 11.45 24.78
N GLY A 14 -54.34 11.43 25.96
CA GLY A 14 -54.95 10.98 27.23
C GLY A 14 -54.03 10.42 28.33
N ASN A 15 -53.70 11.24 29.34
CA ASN A 15 -52.97 10.93 30.59
C ASN A 15 -53.77 10.08 31.61
N TYR A 16 -53.09 9.24 32.39
CA TYR A 16 -53.38 9.01 33.82
C TYR A 16 -52.07 8.87 34.64
N GLN A 17 -51.92 9.74 35.65
CA GLN A 17 -50.92 9.67 36.72
C GLN A 17 -51.53 8.98 37.96
N SER A 18 -50.70 8.36 38.78
CA SER A 18 -50.97 8.24 40.23
C SER A 18 -49.69 8.10 41.07
N HIS A 19 -49.42 9.17 41.83
CA HIS A 19 -48.89 9.27 43.19
C HIS A 19 -47.38 9.13 43.56
N VAL A 20 -46.76 10.32 43.71
CA VAL A 20 -46.08 10.90 44.90
C VAL A 20 -44.97 10.11 45.65
N LEU A 21 -43.72 10.52 45.35
CA LEU A 21 -42.59 10.91 46.23
C LEU A 21 -42.55 10.46 47.70
N GLN A 22 -41.40 9.91 48.13
CA GLN A 22 -40.48 10.61 49.05
C GLN A 22 -39.10 9.93 49.19
N ASN A 23 -38.07 10.79 49.21
CA ASN A 23 -36.69 10.63 49.72
C ASN A 23 -35.53 10.26 48.76
N LEU A 24 -34.93 11.31 48.18
CA LEU A 24 -33.47 11.47 47.95
C LEU A 24 -32.90 12.26 49.17
N PRO A 25 -31.59 12.17 49.53
CA PRO A 25 -30.42 12.35 48.64
C PRO A 25 -29.36 11.25 48.81
N SER A 26 -28.48 10.95 47.84
CA SER A 26 -27.36 11.83 47.50
C SER A 26 -26.76 11.46 46.14
N LEU A 27 -26.46 12.53 45.40
CA LEU A 27 -25.70 12.59 44.15
C LEU A 27 -24.38 11.83 44.23
N LEU A 28 -24.01 11.11 43.17
CA LEU A 28 -22.67 11.05 42.58
C LEU A 28 -22.74 10.43 41.17
N SER A 29 -22.66 11.31 40.17
CA SER A 29 -22.02 11.16 38.86
C SER A 29 -22.15 9.83 38.09
N ILE A 30 -23.06 9.75 37.12
CA ILE A 30 -22.95 8.78 36.03
C ILE A 30 -21.87 9.28 35.06
N SER A 31 -20.65 8.76 35.22
CA SER A 31 -19.61 8.84 34.20
C SER A 31 -20.05 8.03 32.99
N ALA A 32 -20.12 8.69 31.84
CA ALA A 32 -20.32 8.06 30.55
C ALA A 32 -19.17 7.09 30.24
N ASN A 33 -19.40 5.79 30.40
CA ASN A 33 -18.54 4.79 29.79
C ASN A 33 -19.05 4.53 28.37
N HIS A 34 -18.74 5.45 27.46
CA HIS A 34 -18.48 5.05 26.08
C HIS A 34 -17.24 4.16 26.14
N SER A 35 -17.44 2.85 26.05
CA SER A 35 -16.39 1.91 25.69
C SER A 35 -15.89 2.29 24.29
N GLN A 36 -14.89 3.16 24.23
CA GLN A 36 -14.00 3.26 23.09
C GLN A 36 -13.34 1.89 22.96
N GLN A 37 -13.85 1.06 22.04
CA GLN A 37 -13.05 -0.01 21.46
C GLN A 37 -11.91 0.68 20.72
N ASN A 38 -10.79 0.93 21.41
CA ASN A 38 -9.52 1.09 20.76
C ASN A 38 -9.22 -0.25 20.09
N SER A 39 -9.55 -0.37 18.79
CA SER A 39 -8.88 -1.35 17.95
C SER A 39 -7.41 -0.95 17.94
N VAL A 40 -6.62 -1.55 18.84
CA VAL A 40 -5.17 -1.43 18.79
C VAL A 40 -4.77 -2.06 17.47
N GLN A 41 -4.56 -1.23 16.45
CA GLN A 41 -4.03 -1.66 15.17
C GLN A 41 -2.60 -2.13 15.45
N LEU A 42 -2.43 -3.44 15.55
CA LEU A 42 -1.19 -4.05 16.02
C LEU A 42 -0.16 -3.94 14.90
N CYS A 43 0.70 -2.93 15.00
CA CYS A 43 1.80 -2.73 14.06
C CYS A 43 2.85 -3.82 14.25
N GLN A 44 3.00 -4.69 13.26
CA GLN A 44 3.93 -5.82 13.30
C GLN A 44 5.21 -5.48 12.53
N ARG A 45 6.36 -5.68 13.18
CA ARG A 45 7.66 -5.37 12.59
C ARG A 45 8.37 -6.63 12.13
N VAL A 46 8.81 -6.62 10.88
CA VAL A 46 9.74 -7.61 10.31
C VAL A 46 11.16 -7.10 10.55
N ILE A 47 12.00 -7.94 11.16
CA ILE A 47 13.42 -7.61 11.38
C ILE A 47 14.32 -8.26 10.33
N LYS A 48 13.84 -9.32 9.66
CA LYS A 48 14.61 -10.01 8.63
C LYS A 48 13.69 -10.68 7.62
N VAL A 49 14.00 -10.51 6.34
CA VAL A 49 13.41 -11.28 5.24
C VAL A 49 14.40 -12.38 4.89
N LEU A 50 13.99 -13.64 5.09
CA LEU A 50 14.81 -14.81 4.78
C LEU A 50 14.56 -15.14 3.32
N ALA A 51 15.54 -14.80 2.46
CA ALA A 51 15.60 -15.08 1.02
C ALA A 51 14.23 -15.10 0.31
N PRO A 52 13.84 -14.03 -0.40
CA PRO A 52 12.58 -14.02 -1.15
C PRO A 52 12.47 -15.28 -2.00
N VAL A 53 11.29 -15.92 -2.00
CA VAL A 53 10.99 -16.90 -3.05
C VAL A 53 11.17 -16.13 -4.34
N GLU A 54 12.19 -16.51 -5.13
CA GLU A 54 12.42 -15.90 -6.42
C GLU A 54 11.06 -15.91 -7.13
N PRO A 55 10.57 -14.75 -7.63
CA PRO A 55 9.33 -14.73 -8.38
C PRO A 55 9.42 -15.84 -9.44
N THR A 56 8.33 -16.59 -9.64
CA THR A 56 8.28 -17.82 -10.46
C THR A 56 8.59 -17.60 -11.95
N SER A 57 9.12 -16.44 -12.30
CA SER A 57 9.90 -16.15 -13.48
C SER A 57 11.01 -15.20 -13.04
N PRO A 58 12.26 -15.37 -13.50
CA PRO A 58 13.22 -14.29 -13.39
C PRO A 58 12.60 -13.12 -14.14
N THR A 59 12.10 -12.12 -13.43
CA THR A 59 11.81 -10.82 -14.02
C THR A 59 13.17 -10.35 -14.49
N ALA A 60 13.49 -10.61 -15.76
CA ALA A 60 14.65 -10.02 -16.40
C ALA A 60 14.58 -8.54 -16.02
N PRO A 61 15.59 -7.97 -15.32
CA PRO A 61 15.41 -6.74 -14.55
C PRO A 61 14.96 -5.53 -15.39
N LEU A 62 14.90 -5.66 -16.71
CA LEU A 62 14.50 -4.67 -17.69
C LEU A 62 13.66 -5.32 -18.80
N SER A 63 12.46 -5.79 -18.48
CA SER A 63 11.47 -6.19 -19.50
C SER A 63 10.89 -4.98 -20.22
N GLN A 64 10.34 -5.16 -21.43
CA GLN A 64 9.63 -4.09 -22.11
C GLN A 64 8.53 -3.50 -21.21
N GLY A 65 8.47 -2.18 -21.12
CA GLY A 65 7.57 -1.42 -20.26
C GLY A 65 8.16 -1.03 -18.89
N THR A 66 9.28 -1.62 -18.47
CA THR A 66 9.91 -1.26 -17.19
C THR A 66 10.34 0.20 -17.18
N LEU A 67 9.86 0.98 -16.20
CA LEU A 67 10.36 2.35 -15.96
C LEU A 67 11.78 2.30 -15.41
N VAL A 68 12.62 3.21 -15.86
CA VAL A 68 14.05 3.28 -15.49
C VAL A 68 14.47 4.70 -15.18
N THR A 69 15.55 4.83 -14.42
CA THR A 69 16.23 6.11 -14.17
C THR A 69 17.74 5.94 -14.15
N ASN A 70 18.46 6.99 -14.51
CA ASN A 70 19.91 7.13 -14.30
C ASN A 70 20.25 8.31 -13.37
N SER A 71 19.34 8.63 -12.43
CA SER A 71 19.36 9.80 -11.54
C SER A 71 19.13 11.15 -12.21
N ASN A 72 19.48 11.30 -13.49
CA ASN A 72 19.33 12.55 -14.23
C ASN A 72 18.08 12.57 -15.11
N HIS A 73 17.70 11.41 -15.63
CA HIS A 73 16.58 11.26 -16.55
C HIS A 73 15.70 10.08 -16.13
N PHE A 74 14.45 10.15 -16.56
CA PHE A 74 13.49 9.06 -16.47
C PHE A 74 13.21 8.51 -17.87
N GLY A 75 13.00 7.21 -17.95
CA GLY A 75 12.65 6.56 -19.21
C GLY A 75 11.91 5.26 -18.96
N PHE A 76 11.70 4.51 -20.04
CA PHE A 76 11.17 3.16 -19.98
C PHE A 76 11.84 2.27 -21.01
N VAL A 77 11.89 0.97 -20.73
CA VAL A 77 12.37 -0.03 -21.68
C VAL A 77 11.36 -0.16 -22.82
N SER A 78 11.70 0.33 -24.00
CA SER A 78 10.79 0.33 -25.15
C SER A 78 10.82 -0.98 -25.93
N LYS A 79 11.96 -1.69 -25.95
CA LYS A 79 12.11 -3.02 -26.61
C LYS A 79 13.20 -3.85 -25.93
N THR A 80 13.11 -5.17 -26.09
CA THR A 80 14.15 -6.12 -25.69
C THR A 80 14.54 -7.03 -26.85
N LYS A 81 15.82 -7.40 -26.94
CA LYS A 81 16.36 -8.35 -27.92
C LYS A 81 17.45 -9.20 -27.24
N PRO A 82 17.10 -10.33 -26.60
CA PRO A 82 18.00 -11.10 -25.75
C PRO A 82 19.31 -11.51 -26.43
N ASP A 83 19.26 -11.88 -27.72
CA ASP A 83 20.43 -12.37 -28.47
C ASP A 83 21.31 -11.25 -29.06
N SER A 84 21.18 -10.02 -28.56
CA SER A 84 21.92 -8.83 -29.03
C SER A 84 23.05 -8.47 -28.07
N PRO A 85 24.20 -7.97 -28.54
CA PRO A 85 25.22 -7.37 -27.66
C PRO A 85 24.69 -6.14 -26.90
N THR A 86 23.66 -5.49 -27.43
CA THR A 86 22.89 -4.44 -26.77
C THR A 86 21.43 -4.88 -26.66
N PRO A 87 21.05 -5.62 -25.60
CA PRO A 87 19.76 -6.29 -25.55
C PRO A 87 18.59 -5.39 -25.12
N ILE A 88 18.84 -4.21 -24.57
CA ILE A 88 17.79 -3.37 -23.97
C ILE A 88 17.70 -2.03 -24.71
N GLN A 89 16.52 -1.68 -25.22
CA GLN A 89 16.25 -0.34 -25.75
C GLN A 89 15.51 0.50 -24.70
N ILE A 90 15.98 1.71 -24.41
CA ILE A 90 15.32 2.64 -23.48
C ILE A 90 14.95 3.92 -24.22
N SER A 91 13.72 4.37 -24.01
CA SER A 91 13.23 5.68 -24.43
C SER A 91 13.17 6.63 -23.23
N TRP A 92 13.81 7.79 -23.33
CA TRP A 92 13.96 8.75 -22.24
C TRP A 92 13.10 10.00 -22.44
N TRP A 93 12.53 10.53 -21.34
CA TRP A 93 11.74 11.76 -21.31
C TRP A 93 12.58 13.00 -21.04
N SER A 94 12.20 14.12 -21.67
CA SER A 94 12.82 15.40 -21.38
C SER A 94 12.44 15.82 -19.96
N SER A 95 13.39 16.35 -19.18
CA SER A 95 13.14 16.82 -17.81
C SER A 95 12.05 17.90 -17.74
N GLU A 96 11.78 18.60 -18.85
CA GLU A 96 10.85 19.72 -18.93
C GLU A 96 9.57 19.40 -19.73
N SER A 97 9.39 18.16 -20.21
CA SER A 97 8.19 17.79 -20.97
C SER A 97 7.91 16.29 -20.95
N GLU A 98 6.65 15.92 -21.14
CA GLU A 98 6.22 14.52 -21.29
C GLU A 98 6.65 13.89 -22.64
N LYS A 99 7.46 14.58 -23.44
CA LYS A 99 7.94 14.08 -24.73
C LYS A 99 9.21 13.25 -24.57
N ILE A 100 9.28 12.18 -25.36
CA ILE A 100 10.51 11.40 -25.52
C ILE A 100 11.54 12.26 -26.26
N PHE A 101 12.71 12.47 -25.66
CA PHE A 101 13.80 13.22 -26.30
C PHE A 101 14.87 12.31 -26.91
N SER A 102 14.99 11.07 -26.44
CA SER A 102 15.99 10.14 -26.95
C SER A 102 15.58 8.68 -26.79
N THR A 103 16.17 7.82 -27.63
CA THR A 103 15.98 6.37 -27.55
C THR A 103 17.26 5.66 -27.96
N PHE A 104 17.79 4.79 -27.10
CA PHE A 104 19.08 4.14 -27.31
C PHE A 104 19.05 2.66 -26.89
N TRP A 105 19.90 1.86 -27.54
CA TRP A 105 20.17 0.48 -27.15
C TRP A 105 21.37 0.42 -26.22
N TYR A 106 21.27 -0.37 -25.16
CA TYR A 106 22.25 -0.51 -24.10
C TYR A 106 22.69 -1.96 -23.98
N SER A 107 23.99 -2.16 -23.78
CA SER A 107 24.52 -3.41 -23.26
C SER A 107 24.28 -3.53 -21.75
N ILE A 108 24.43 -4.72 -21.20
CA ILE A 108 24.37 -4.92 -19.74
C ILE A 108 25.47 -4.12 -19.02
N GLU A 109 26.63 -3.94 -19.65
CA GLU A 109 27.71 -3.13 -19.10
C GLU A 109 27.34 -1.65 -19.04
N ASP A 110 26.74 -1.11 -20.11
CA ASP A 110 26.32 0.29 -20.17
C ASP A 110 25.30 0.60 -19.08
N LEU A 111 24.34 -0.32 -18.86
CA LEU A 111 23.33 -0.17 -17.81
C LEU A 111 23.97 -0.03 -16.42
N ARG A 112 25.06 -0.77 -16.16
CA ARG A 112 25.81 -0.69 -14.89
C ARG A 112 26.60 0.60 -14.78
N VAL A 113 27.41 0.91 -15.80
CA VAL A 113 28.29 2.10 -15.82
C VAL A 113 27.49 3.39 -15.73
N LEU A 114 26.36 3.47 -16.44
CA LEU A 114 25.47 4.63 -16.46
C LEU A 114 24.49 4.66 -15.29
N LYS A 115 24.58 3.70 -14.35
CA LYS A 115 23.69 3.59 -13.20
C LYS A 115 22.21 3.60 -13.60
N ILE A 116 21.89 2.93 -14.70
CA ILE A 116 20.52 2.77 -15.17
C ILE A 116 19.88 1.64 -14.39
N HIS A 117 18.87 1.98 -13.60
CA HIS A 117 18.18 1.04 -12.74
C HIS A 117 16.67 1.18 -12.95
N PRO A 118 15.89 0.10 -12.75
CA PRO A 118 14.44 0.21 -12.68
C PRO A 118 14.05 1.28 -11.66
N LEU A 119 13.13 2.15 -12.05
CA LEU A 119 12.60 3.15 -11.14
C LEU A 119 11.80 2.42 -10.05
N PRO A 120 12.18 2.51 -8.76
CA PRO A 120 11.38 1.91 -7.71
C PRO A 120 10.01 2.60 -7.69
N LEU A 121 8.96 1.87 -8.06
CA LEU A 121 7.59 2.37 -8.12
C LEU A 121 6.97 2.58 -6.73
N PHE A 122 7.74 2.46 -5.64
CA PHE A 122 7.28 2.62 -4.26
C PHE A 122 7.08 4.09 -3.89
N ILE A 123 6.07 4.71 -4.47
CA ILE A 123 5.62 6.05 -4.09
C ILE A 123 4.62 5.93 -2.93
N PRO A 124 4.93 6.46 -1.73
CA PRO A 124 3.99 6.47 -0.61
C PRO A 124 2.63 7.02 -1.00
N GLN A 125 1.58 6.44 -0.42
CA GLN A 125 0.18 6.79 -0.61
C GLN A 125 -0.38 6.57 -2.02
N LYS A 126 0.46 6.19 -3.00
CA LYS A 126 0.07 5.93 -4.39
C LYS A 126 0.31 4.49 -4.84
N THR A 127 1.07 3.73 -4.06
CA THR A 127 1.51 2.39 -4.46
C THR A 127 0.75 1.34 -3.68
N PHE A 128 0.07 0.46 -4.41
CA PHE A 128 -0.25 -0.85 -3.90
C PHE A 128 0.89 -1.79 -4.25
N LEU A 129 1.18 -2.75 -3.38
CA LEU A 129 2.20 -3.77 -3.61
C LEU A 129 1.77 -5.09 -3.02
N THR A 130 2.35 -6.18 -3.51
CA THR A 130 2.21 -7.51 -2.92
C THR A 130 3.52 -7.98 -2.33
N ILE A 131 3.44 -8.85 -1.34
CA ILE A 131 4.56 -9.67 -0.89
C ILE A 131 4.34 -11.07 -1.48
N PRO A 132 5.30 -11.63 -2.25
CA PRO A 132 5.16 -12.94 -2.88
C PRO A 132 4.79 -14.05 -1.89
N ALA A 133 3.89 -14.95 -2.30
CA ALA A 133 3.60 -16.15 -1.52
C ALA A 133 4.86 -16.97 -1.26
N GLY A 134 4.96 -17.53 -0.06
CA GLY A 134 6.09 -18.34 0.37
C GLY A 134 7.27 -17.54 0.93
N THR A 135 7.25 -16.20 0.86
CA THR A 135 8.26 -15.34 1.50
C THR A 135 8.36 -15.65 2.99
N LEU A 136 9.57 -15.94 3.47
CA LEU A 136 9.81 -16.22 4.89
C LEU A 136 10.33 -14.96 5.58
N VAL A 137 9.73 -14.59 6.72
CA VAL A 137 10.14 -13.43 7.50
C VAL A 137 10.29 -13.76 8.98
N ILE A 138 11.22 -13.09 9.65
CA ILE A 138 11.36 -13.12 11.10
C ILE A 138 10.80 -11.79 11.64
N THR A 139 9.84 -11.88 12.57
CA THR A 139 9.28 -10.71 13.25
C THR A 139 10.15 -10.26 14.41
N GLU A 140 9.92 -9.05 14.92
CA GLU A 140 10.61 -8.53 16.11
C GLU A 140 10.43 -9.41 17.35
N ASN A 141 9.33 -10.16 17.43
CA ASN A 141 9.06 -11.12 18.50
C ASN A 141 9.83 -12.46 18.32
N GLY A 142 10.61 -12.60 17.25
CA GLY A 142 11.35 -13.82 16.92
C GLY A 142 10.50 -14.90 16.23
N GLU A 143 9.29 -14.58 15.79
CA GLU A 143 8.41 -15.54 15.10
C GLU A 143 8.83 -15.67 13.63
N LEU A 144 8.87 -16.91 13.13
CA LEU A 144 9.04 -17.21 11.71
C LEU A 144 7.67 -17.30 11.04
N LEU A 145 7.40 -16.39 10.11
CA LEU A 145 6.15 -16.36 9.34
C LEU A 145 6.44 -16.67 7.88
N GLN A 146 5.58 -17.50 7.28
CA GLN A 146 5.52 -17.66 5.83
C GLN A 146 4.37 -16.83 5.29
N TRP A 147 4.68 -15.99 4.32
CA TRP A 147 3.72 -15.06 3.76
C TRP A 147 2.78 -15.76 2.79
N ALA A 148 1.50 -15.45 2.88
CA ALA A 148 0.53 -15.68 1.81
C ALA A 148 0.49 -14.43 0.93
N GLU A 149 0.28 -14.59 -0.39
CA GLU A 149 0.15 -13.46 -1.29
C GLU A 149 -0.89 -12.46 -0.78
N THR A 150 -0.43 -11.28 -0.37
CA THR A 150 -1.24 -10.26 0.31
C THR A 150 -0.94 -8.90 -0.29
N VAL A 151 -2.00 -8.16 -0.61
CA VAL A 151 -1.91 -6.78 -1.11
C VAL A 151 -1.81 -5.80 0.06
N PHE A 152 -0.86 -4.88 -0.04
CA PHE A 152 -0.65 -3.79 0.88
C PHE A 152 -0.73 -2.45 0.16
N TRP A 153 -1.20 -1.44 0.87
CA TRP A 153 -0.99 -0.05 0.53
C TRP A 153 0.29 0.45 1.20
N LEU A 154 1.19 1.05 0.42
CA LEU A 154 2.39 1.68 0.96
C LEU A 154 2.03 3.04 1.55
N LYS A 155 2.01 3.14 2.88
CA LYS A 155 1.64 4.35 3.62
C LYS A 155 2.75 5.39 3.60
N GLU A 156 3.95 4.99 3.98
CA GLU A 156 5.15 5.82 4.09
C GLU A 156 6.42 4.99 3.94
N ILE A 157 7.54 5.65 3.64
CA ILE A 157 8.88 5.07 3.70
C ILE A 157 9.67 5.93 4.68
N ASN A 158 10.09 5.32 5.78
CA ASN A 158 10.91 5.96 6.80
C ASN A 158 12.39 5.59 6.58
N ALA A 159 13.28 6.18 7.38
CA ALA A 159 14.74 5.96 7.27
C ALA A 159 15.14 4.47 7.28
N ASP A 160 14.37 3.62 7.98
CA ASP A 160 14.73 2.23 8.23
C ASP A 160 13.68 1.20 7.74
N ALA A 161 12.52 1.65 7.23
CA ALA A 161 11.43 0.71 6.91
C ALA A 161 10.41 1.21 5.87
N TYR A 162 9.82 0.24 5.16
CA TYR A 162 8.58 0.37 4.40
C TYR A 162 7.38 0.17 5.34
N HIS A 163 6.47 1.14 5.37
CA HIS A 163 5.26 1.08 6.17
C HIS A 163 4.09 0.64 5.30
N LEU A 164 3.62 -0.58 5.53
CA LEU A 164 2.60 -1.25 4.77
C LEU A 164 1.31 -1.33 5.57
N LEU A 165 0.18 -1.09 4.90
CA LEU A 165 -1.15 -1.22 5.47
C LEU A 165 -1.97 -2.22 4.67
N ASN A 166 -2.67 -3.12 5.36
CA ASN A 166 -3.83 -3.81 4.82
C ASN A 166 -5.04 -3.54 5.74
N GLN A 167 -6.24 -3.95 5.31
CA GLN A 167 -7.53 -3.65 5.94
C GLN A 167 -7.57 -3.67 7.48
N SER A 168 -6.79 -4.55 8.12
CA SER A 168 -6.75 -4.68 9.58
C SER A 168 -5.35 -4.73 10.18
N GLN A 169 -4.30 -4.68 9.36
CA GLN A 169 -2.92 -4.87 9.81
C GLN A 169 -2.01 -3.76 9.33
N GLU A 170 -1.07 -3.40 10.20
CA GLU A 170 0.01 -2.49 9.91
C GLU A 170 1.33 -3.26 10.01
N TRP A 171 2.18 -3.12 9.00
CA TRP A 171 3.43 -3.86 8.91
C TRP A 171 4.60 -2.93 8.60
N LEU A 172 5.70 -3.13 9.30
CA LEU A 172 6.98 -2.48 9.03
C LEU A 172 7.96 -3.50 8.46
N PHE A 173 8.33 -3.33 7.20
CA PHE A 173 9.36 -4.15 6.57
C PHE A 173 10.69 -3.40 6.50
N PRO A 174 11.83 -4.09 6.70
CA PRO A 174 13.13 -3.46 6.56
C PRO A 174 13.35 -3.02 5.11
N LEU A 175 14.13 -1.95 4.90
CA LEU A 175 14.49 -1.53 3.55
C LEU A 175 15.35 -2.58 2.83
N GLU A 176 16.22 -3.25 3.60
CA GLU A 176 17.11 -4.27 3.07
C GLU A 176 16.34 -5.54 2.70
N ASN A 177 16.58 -6.05 1.48
CA ASN A 177 15.94 -7.25 0.94
C ASN A 177 14.41 -7.20 0.99
N PHE A 178 13.82 -5.99 0.86
CA PHE A 178 12.37 -5.82 0.83
C PHE A 178 11.75 -6.60 -0.34
N PRO A 179 10.81 -7.53 -0.08
CA PRO A 179 10.29 -8.44 -1.09
C PRO A 179 9.08 -7.88 -1.84
N GLY A 180 8.71 -6.62 -1.61
CA GLY A 180 7.53 -6.01 -2.22
C GLY A 180 7.59 -5.97 -3.75
N ILE A 181 6.46 -6.22 -4.39
CA ILE A 181 6.26 -6.05 -5.84
C ILE A 181 5.10 -5.06 -6.03
N PRO A 182 5.34 -3.87 -6.60
CA PRO A 182 4.28 -2.92 -6.93
C PRO A 182 3.22 -3.55 -7.84
N VAL A 183 1.95 -3.30 -7.55
CA VAL A 183 0.82 -3.71 -8.42
C VAL A 183 0.16 -2.48 -9.03
N ALA A 184 -0.15 -2.58 -10.33
CA ALA A 184 -0.79 -1.53 -11.13
C ALA A 184 -2.32 -1.66 -11.11
#